data_AF-A0A4Q7LUL1-F1
#
_entry.id   AF-A0A4Q7LUL1-F1
#
_cell.length_a   1.000
_cell.length_b   1.000
_cell.length_c   1.000
_cell.angle_alpha   90.00
_cell.angle_beta   90.00
_cell.angle_gamma   90.00
#
_symmetry.space_group_name_H-M   'P 1'
#
loop_
_entity.id
_entity.type
_entity.pdbx_description
1 polymer ?
#
loop_
_entity_poly.entity_id
_entity_poly.type
_entity_poly.pdbx_seq_one_letter_code
_entity_poly.pdbx_strand_id
1 'polypeptide(L)'
;MSTALSASHPAHAGQVTARPQADAGSSARADTNAPARQRGQRNASVLVTLGTLLGGAWEISRRGFFTAGDDIGYWLGVVGGSMMLLLLLYPLRKHVRAMRGWGSPKVWLAGHMVLGIGGPLLILLHCGFQVGSMNAAAALYSMCIVAASGVIGRFLYVRVNRGLVAERNALGELRRQMGFDGERRSMLWFAPQVQESLNAFEADVVERGSVKAGAGRHWLRLLLVLPVRSWSVRLKAQRDIRLALRVLAREQNWQGSLLRQRQRQARRSLVSYFVAVMRVALFAAWERVFALWHVAHIPFVFLLVIAGVVHVIAVHAY
;
A
#
# COMPACT_ATOMS: atom_id res chain seq x y z
N MET A 1 11.97 -85.57 -29.83
CA MET A 1 11.73 -86.61 -28.81
C MET A 1 11.56 -85.92 -27.47
N SER A 2 10.52 -86.30 -26.73
CA SER A 2 10.14 -86.07 -25.32
C SER A 2 10.95 -85.05 -24.49
N THR A 3 10.39 -84.22 -23.61
CA THR A 3 9.48 -84.62 -22.52
C THR A 3 8.87 -83.37 -21.85
N ALA A 4 7.65 -83.54 -21.33
CA ALA A 4 6.88 -82.59 -20.53
C ALA A 4 7.39 -82.45 -19.06
N LEU A 5 6.62 -81.67 -18.26
CA LEU A 5 6.62 -81.50 -16.79
C LEU A 5 7.48 -80.33 -16.27
N SER A 6 7.07 -79.49 -15.30
CA SER A 6 5.98 -79.53 -14.33
C SER A 6 5.79 -78.13 -13.73
N ALA A 7 4.66 -77.94 -13.05
CA ALA A 7 4.22 -76.77 -12.31
C ALA A 7 5.21 -76.23 -11.25
N SER A 8 5.12 -74.93 -10.93
CA SER A 8 4.62 -74.46 -9.62
C SER A 8 4.86 -72.96 -9.44
N HIS A 9 3.77 -72.25 -9.11
CA HIS A 9 3.81 -70.96 -8.43
C HIS A 9 4.07 -71.23 -6.94
N PRO A 10 4.81 -70.36 -6.25
CA PRO A 10 4.16 -69.73 -5.10
C PRO A 10 4.47 -68.23 -4.98
N ALA A 11 3.52 -67.56 -4.33
CA ALA A 11 3.45 -66.14 -4.06
C ALA A 11 4.62 -65.63 -3.21
N HIS A 12 5.19 -64.50 -3.62
CA HIS A 12 5.96 -63.63 -2.73
C HIS A 12 5.18 -62.33 -2.47
N ALA A 13 4.57 -62.29 -1.28
CA ALA A 13 4.13 -61.07 -0.62
C ALA A 13 5.37 -60.24 -0.24
N GLY A 14 5.66 -59.21 -1.03
CA GLY A 14 6.65 -58.17 -0.71
C GLY A 14 5.94 -56.95 -0.12
N GLN A 15 6.14 -56.72 1.18
CA GLN A 15 5.62 -55.61 1.95
C GLN A 15 6.03 -54.25 1.34
N VAL A 16 5.04 -53.44 0.97
CA VAL A 16 5.23 -52.01 0.68
C VAL A 16 5.35 -51.30 2.02
N THR A 17 6.58 -50.96 2.42
CA THR A 17 6.85 -50.11 3.59
C THR A 17 6.25 -48.72 3.35
N ALA A 18 5.19 -48.40 4.09
CA ALA A 18 4.60 -47.07 4.15
C ALA A 18 5.61 -46.08 4.76
N ARG A 19 6.09 -45.12 3.96
CA ARG A 19 6.78 -43.93 4.47
C ARG A 19 5.74 -42.97 5.05
N PRO A 20 5.92 -42.40 6.26
CA PRO A 20 4.99 -41.43 6.79
C PRO A 20 5.06 -40.12 5.98
N GLN A 21 3.95 -39.73 5.36
CA GLN A 21 3.73 -38.38 4.85
C GLN A 21 3.48 -37.44 6.04
N ALA A 22 4.56 -37.00 6.70
CA ALA A 22 4.50 -35.91 7.67
C ALA A 22 5.23 -34.68 7.10
N ASP A 23 4.58 -33.51 7.24
CA ASP A 23 5.15 -32.16 7.20
C ASP A 23 5.44 -31.42 5.88
N ALA A 24 4.86 -31.81 4.74
CA ALA A 24 4.89 -30.96 3.53
C ALA A 24 3.97 -29.72 3.59
N GLY A 25 3.09 -29.60 4.60
CA GLY A 25 2.11 -28.52 4.74
C GLY A 25 2.56 -27.30 5.56
N SER A 26 3.68 -27.42 6.28
CA SER A 26 4.18 -26.41 7.22
C SER A 26 5.11 -25.38 6.55
N SER A 27 6.03 -25.84 5.70
CA SER A 27 7.06 -24.97 5.08
C SER A 27 6.49 -24.04 4.00
N ALA A 28 5.53 -24.50 3.20
CA ALA A 28 4.97 -23.69 2.09
C ALA A 28 4.16 -22.45 2.56
N ARG A 29 3.69 -22.42 3.81
CA ARG A 29 3.01 -21.25 4.41
C ARG A 29 3.98 -20.24 5.03
N ALA A 30 5.21 -20.65 5.32
CA ALA A 30 6.23 -19.77 5.91
C ALA A 30 6.77 -18.77 4.88
N ASP A 31 6.99 -19.21 3.63
CA ASP A 31 7.69 -18.41 2.62
C ASP A 31 6.83 -17.31 1.97
N THR A 32 5.51 -17.52 1.86
CA THR A 32 4.60 -16.53 1.26
C THR A 32 4.41 -15.28 2.11
N ASN A 33 4.68 -15.37 3.42
CA ASN A 33 4.52 -14.27 4.38
C ASN A 33 5.82 -13.50 4.67
N ALA A 34 6.98 -14.04 4.28
CA ALA A 34 8.29 -13.41 4.48
C ALA A 34 8.37 -11.97 3.92
N PRO A 35 7.97 -11.68 2.66
CA PRO A 35 8.06 -10.31 2.12
C PRO A 35 7.05 -9.35 2.75
N ALA A 36 5.91 -9.83 3.28
CA ALA A 36 4.93 -9.01 3.97
C ALA A 36 5.40 -8.65 5.40
N ARG A 37 5.95 -9.62 6.13
CA ARG A 37 6.51 -9.43 7.47
C ARG A 37 7.71 -8.49 7.46
N GLN A 38 8.64 -8.67 6.53
CA GLN A 38 9.84 -7.83 6.41
C GLN A 38 9.49 -6.36 6.10
N ARG A 39 8.40 -6.11 5.34
CA ARG A 39 7.88 -4.76 5.08
C ARG A 39 7.23 -4.14 6.31
N GLY A 40 6.43 -4.92 7.06
CA GLY A 40 5.84 -4.46 8.32
C GLY A 40 6.90 -4.08 9.35
N GLN A 41 7.94 -4.92 9.48
CA GLN A 41 9.07 -4.69 10.39
C GLN A 41 9.88 -3.44 10.03
N ARG A 42 10.22 -3.22 8.74
CA ARG A 42 10.93 -2.00 8.31
C ARG A 42 10.13 -0.72 8.54
N ASN A 43 8.81 -0.77 8.41
CA ASN A 43 7.96 0.39 8.67
C ASN A 43 7.85 0.67 10.18
N ALA A 44 7.71 -0.39 10.98
CA ALA A 44 7.67 -0.29 12.43
C ALA A 44 8.99 0.26 12.99
N SER A 45 10.14 -0.21 12.48
CA SER A 45 11.45 0.27 12.93
C SER A 45 11.62 1.77 12.70
N VAL A 46 11.18 2.31 11.55
CA VAL A 46 11.26 3.76 11.28
C VAL A 46 10.44 4.57 12.28
N LEU A 47 9.22 4.13 12.62
CA LEU A 47 8.38 4.82 13.60
C LEU A 47 8.97 4.75 15.01
N VAL A 48 9.51 3.59 15.40
CA VAL A 48 10.17 3.42 16.70
C VAL A 48 11.42 4.29 16.80
N THR A 49 12.26 4.32 15.76
CA THR A 49 13.43 5.21 15.72
C THR A 49 13.02 6.68 15.83
N LEU A 50 12.00 7.10 15.08
CA LEU A 50 11.49 8.48 15.15
C LEU A 50 10.97 8.83 16.56
N GLY A 51 10.18 7.95 17.17
CA GLY A 51 9.68 8.14 18.54
C GLY A 51 10.80 8.19 19.58
N THR A 52 11.84 7.38 19.42
CA THR A 52 13.02 7.37 20.29
C THR A 52 13.82 8.67 20.17
N LEU A 53 14.03 9.17 18.95
CA LEU A 53 14.72 10.44 18.70
C LEU A 53 13.95 11.63 19.28
N LEU A 54 12.62 11.67 19.08
CA LEU A 54 11.77 12.72 19.65
C LEU A 54 11.76 12.66 21.18
N GLY A 55 11.63 11.47 21.77
CA GLY A 55 11.68 11.27 23.22
C GLY A 55 13.04 11.67 23.81
N GLY A 56 14.13 11.33 23.13
CA GLY A 56 15.48 11.77 23.51
C GLY A 56 15.66 13.28 23.44
N ALA A 57 15.19 13.93 22.37
CA ALA A 57 15.23 15.38 22.24
C ALA A 57 14.41 16.08 23.33
N TRP A 58 13.23 15.56 23.64
CA TRP A 58 12.39 16.09 24.72
C TRP A 58 13.05 15.92 26.09
N GLU A 59 13.65 14.77 26.37
CA GLU A 59 14.39 14.53 27.61
C GLU A 59 15.59 15.47 27.76
N ILE A 60 16.36 15.68 26.69
CA ILE A 60 17.47 16.64 26.67
C ILE A 60 16.96 18.06 26.93
N SER A 61 15.83 18.44 26.32
CA SER A 61 15.23 19.76 26.54
C SER A 61 14.75 19.94 27.99
N ARG A 62 14.20 18.90 28.64
CA ARG A 62 13.74 18.98 30.04
C ARG A 62 14.88 19.13 31.04
N ARG A 63 16.07 18.64 30.71
CA ARG A 63 17.25 18.74 31.58
C ARG A 63 17.84 20.15 31.63
N GLY A 64 17.34 21.09 30.83
CA GLY A 64 17.67 22.51 30.94
C GLY A 64 19.14 22.84 30.63
N PHE A 65 19.83 21.98 29.88
CA PHE A 65 21.26 22.19 29.59
C PHE A 65 21.55 23.48 28.82
N PHE A 66 20.59 23.99 28.04
CA PHE A 66 20.73 25.18 27.21
C PHE A 66 19.39 25.91 27.07
N THR A 67 19.42 27.25 26.94
CA THR A 67 18.28 28.08 26.59
C THR A 67 18.41 28.59 25.14
N ALA A 68 17.29 29.01 24.55
CA ALA A 68 17.26 29.51 23.16
C ALA A 68 18.17 30.72 22.91
N GLY A 69 18.57 31.44 23.96
CA GLY A 69 19.45 32.61 23.91
C GLY A 69 20.94 32.33 24.21
N ASP A 70 21.30 31.09 24.58
CA ASP A 70 22.70 30.71 24.78
C ASP A 70 23.39 30.41 23.43
N ASP A 71 24.72 30.52 23.37
CA ASP A 71 25.51 30.25 22.16
C ASP A 71 25.17 28.89 21.51
N ILE A 72 24.90 27.88 22.33
CA ILE A 72 24.54 26.53 21.88
C ILE A 72 23.13 26.51 21.28
N GLY A 73 22.18 27.24 21.88
CA GLY A 73 20.85 27.45 21.31
C GLY A 73 20.94 28.10 19.94
N TYR A 74 21.72 29.17 19.79
CA TYR A 74 21.94 29.85 18.51
C TYR A 74 22.45 28.90 17.42
N TRP A 75 23.53 28.16 17.68
CA TRP A 75 24.10 27.23 16.69
C TRP A 75 23.16 26.08 16.34
N LEU A 76 22.37 25.57 17.30
CA LEU A 76 21.32 24.59 17.02
C LEU A 76 20.28 25.14 16.02
N GLY A 77 19.88 26.39 16.19
CA GLY A 77 18.97 27.09 15.27
C GLY A 77 19.58 27.26 13.88
N VAL A 78 20.83 27.71 13.80
CA VAL A 78 21.54 27.91 12.51
C VAL A 78 21.72 26.59 11.76
N VAL A 79 22.19 25.53 12.43
CA VAL A 79 22.37 24.21 11.81
C VAL A 79 21.02 23.62 11.41
N GLY A 80 20.02 23.66 12.30
CA GLY A 80 18.66 23.19 12.01
C GLY A 80 18.03 23.92 10.82
N GLY A 81 18.08 25.26 10.81
CA GLY A 81 17.60 26.09 9.70
C GLY A 81 18.34 25.82 8.39
N SER A 82 19.65 25.63 8.44
CA SER A 82 20.46 25.26 7.27
C SER A 82 20.04 23.89 6.71
N MET A 83 19.78 22.90 7.56
CA MET A 83 19.24 21.61 7.12
C MET A 83 17.85 21.76 6.47
N MET A 84 17.00 22.63 7.03
CA MET A 84 15.68 22.94 6.47
C MET A 84 15.74 23.69 5.13
N LEU A 85 16.80 24.46 4.88
CA LEU A 85 17.04 25.08 3.58
C LEU A 85 17.59 24.04 2.59
N LEU A 86 18.55 23.22 3.00
CA LEU A 86 19.18 22.20 2.17
C LEU A 86 18.19 21.13 1.69
N LEU A 87 17.17 20.77 2.49
CA LEU A 87 16.17 19.78 2.05
C LEU A 87 15.33 20.26 0.86
N LEU A 88 15.26 21.58 0.60
CA LEU A 88 14.58 22.15 -0.57
C LEU A 88 15.35 21.91 -1.88
N LEU A 89 16.62 21.51 -1.82
CA LEU A 89 17.37 21.12 -3.02
C LEU A 89 16.76 19.88 -3.68
N TYR A 90 16.12 18.98 -2.92
CA TYR A 90 15.45 17.80 -3.48
C TYR A 90 14.31 18.16 -4.44
N PRO A 91 13.26 18.92 -4.04
CA PRO A 91 12.23 19.35 -4.97
C PRO A 91 12.81 20.26 -6.06
N LEU A 92 13.80 21.12 -5.76
CA LEU A 92 14.42 21.98 -6.76
C LEU A 92 15.09 21.16 -7.88
N ARG A 93 15.87 20.12 -7.53
CA ARG A 93 16.47 19.17 -8.48
C ARG A 93 15.44 18.55 -9.42
N LYS A 94 14.25 18.22 -8.90
CA LYS A 94 13.18 17.59 -9.69
C LYS A 94 12.61 18.53 -10.77
N HIS A 95 12.61 19.84 -10.52
CA HIS A 95 12.03 20.83 -11.44
C HIS A 95 13.08 21.46 -12.35
N VAL A 96 14.31 21.66 -11.87
CA VAL A 96 15.40 22.29 -12.63
C VAL A 96 16.05 21.30 -13.60
N ARG A 97 16.11 21.66 -14.89
CA ARG A 97 16.71 20.82 -15.94
C ARG A 97 18.21 20.56 -15.73
N ALA A 98 18.96 21.56 -15.27
CA ALA A 98 20.41 21.46 -15.05
C ALA A 98 20.82 20.41 -13.99
N MET A 99 19.98 20.18 -12.97
CA MET A 99 20.31 19.29 -11.86
C MET A 99 19.83 17.83 -12.07
N ARG A 100 19.24 17.51 -13.23
CA ARG A 100 18.72 16.15 -13.51
C ARG A 100 19.80 15.08 -13.55
N GLY A 101 21.02 15.44 -13.97
CA GLY A 101 22.18 14.55 -14.02
C GLY A 101 22.85 14.31 -12.67
N TRP A 102 22.48 15.05 -11.63
CA TRP A 102 23.15 14.96 -10.33
C TRP A 102 22.62 13.78 -9.52
N GLY A 103 23.41 12.71 -9.48
CA GLY A 103 23.26 11.57 -8.58
C GLY A 103 21.97 10.76 -8.73
N SER A 104 21.90 9.65 -7.99
CA SER A 104 20.74 8.77 -7.98
C SER A 104 19.54 9.41 -7.27
N PRO A 105 18.32 9.37 -7.83
CA PRO A 105 17.10 9.86 -7.18
C PRO A 105 16.86 9.23 -5.80
N LYS A 106 17.33 8.00 -5.58
CA LYS A 106 17.20 7.30 -4.29
C LYS A 106 18.02 7.95 -3.18
N VAL A 107 19.24 8.38 -3.49
CA VAL A 107 20.16 9.01 -2.53
C VAL A 107 19.65 10.39 -2.13
N TRP A 108 19.21 11.19 -3.09
CA TRP A 108 18.61 12.50 -2.82
C TRP A 108 17.35 12.41 -1.96
N LEU A 109 16.49 11.42 -2.24
CA LEU A 109 15.31 11.18 -1.42
C LEU A 109 15.69 10.74 0.01
N ALA A 110 16.72 9.92 0.16
CA ALA A 110 17.23 9.53 1.48
C ALA A 110 17.81 10.74 2.24
N GLY A 111 18.61 11.58 1.57
CA GLY A 111 19.13 12.82 2.14
C GLY A 111 18.01 13.77 2.58
N HIS A 112 16.98 13.95 1.77
CA HIS A 112 15.80 14.74 2.13
C HIS A 112 15.09 14.20 3.38
N MET A 113 15.00 12.87 3.54
CA MET A 113 14.42 12.27 4.76
C MET A 113 15.29 12.50 5.99
N VAL A 114 16.61 12.36 5.87
CA VAL A 114 17.54 12.59 6.98
C VAL A 114 17.49 14.05 7.41
N LEU A 115 17.57 14.99 6.47
CA LEU A 115 17.47 16.43 6.74
C LEU A 115 16.09 16.82 7.27
N GLY A 116 15.02 16.22 6.73
CA GLY A 116 13.64 16.48 7.15
C GLY A 116 13.26 15.89 8.51
N ILE A 117 14.08 15.02 9.11
CA ILE A 117 13.94 14.56 10.49
C ILE A 117 14.93 15.30 11.40
N GLY A 118 16.20 15.40 10.99
CA GLY A 118 17.25 16.05 11.78
C GLY A 118 17.05 17.56 11.94
N GLY A 119 16.66 18.27 10.88
CA GLY A 119 16.39 19.71 10.92
C GLY A 119 15.31 20.07 11.96
N PRO A 120 14.12 19.44 11.92
CA PRO A 120 13.08 19.69 12.92
C PRO A 120 13.48 19.32 14.34
N LEU A 121 14.26 18.24 14.54
CA LEU A 121 14.77 17.89 15.87
C LEU A 121 15.68 18.97 16.44
N LEU A 122 16.62 19.50 15.65
CA LEU A 122 17.50 20.58 16.09
C LEU A 122 16.74 21.88 16.36
N ILE A 123 15.72 22.20 15.55
CA ILE A 123 14.88 23.38 15.76
C ILE A 123 14.02 23.24 17.03
N LEU A 124 13.47 22.05 17.31
CA LEU A 124 12.74 21.77 18.55
C LEU A 124 13.64 21.92 19.79
N LEU A 125 14.90 21.48 19.69
CA LEU A 125 15.89 21.67 20.74
C LEU A 125 16.27 23.16 20.90
N HIS A 126 16.46 23.89 19.79
CA HIS A 126 16.74 25.32 19.79
C HIS A 126 15.68 26.13 20.53
N CYS A 127 14.39 25.86 20.28
CA CYS A 127 13.31 26.58 20.95
C CYS A 127 12.91 25.97 22.32
N GLY A 128 13.53 24.88 22.74
CA GLY A 128 13.19 24.18 23.98
C GLY A 128 11.73 23.76 24.07
N PHE A 129 11.08 23.46 22.93
CA PHE A 129 9.64 23.21 22.81
C PHE A 129 8.74 24.38 23.24
N GLN A 130 9.27 25.60 23.33
CA GLN A 130 8.53 26.81 23.69
C GLN A 130 8.39 27.75 22.48
N VAL A 131 7.39 28.63 22.54
CA VAL A 131 7.06 29.57 21.47
C VAL A 131 7.19 30.99 22.02
N GLY A 132 8.22 31.73 21.57
CA GLY A 132 8.49 33.08 22.04
C GLY A 132 7.75 34.21 21.30
N SER A 133 7.26 33.96 20.08
CA SER A 133 6.54 34.97 19.28
C SER A 133 5.57 34.33 18.29
N MET A 134 4.64 35.12 17.76
CA MET A 134 3.65 34.62 16.79
C MET A 134 4.29 34.17 15.47
N ASN A 135 5.37 34.83 15.03
CA ASN A 135 6.13 34.39 13.86
C ASN A 135 6.89 33.09 14.14
N ALA A 136 7.52 32.97 15.32
CA ALA A 136 8.15 31.71 15.73
C ALA A 136 7.13 30.57 15.84
N ALA A 137 5.91 30.85 16.29
CA ALA A 137 4.79 29.90 16.32
C ALA A 137 4.47 29.40 14.90
N ALA A 138 4.34 30.32 13.95
CA ALA A 138 4.03 29.98 12.56
C ALA A 138 5.12 29.10 11.94
N ALA A 139 6.40 29.43 12.14
CA ALA A 139 7.53 28.63 11.67
C ALA A 139 7.55 27.24 12.33
N LEU A 140 7.37 27.17 13.65
CA LEU A 140 7.42 25.91 14.41
C LEU A 140 6.26 24.97 14.02
N TYR A 141 5.02 25.46 14.00
CA TYR A 141 3.88 24.61 13.69
C TYR A 141 3.86 24.17 12.23
N SER A 142 4.22 25.06 11.28
CA SER A 142 4.35 24.67 9.88
C SER A 142 5.45 23.64 9.66
N MET A 143 6.60 23.78 10.35
CA MET A 143 7.66 22.77 10.34
C MET A 143 7.15 21.42 10.83
N CYS A 144 6.47 21.38 11.98
CA CYS A 144 5.91 20.14 12.54
C CYS A 144 4.90 19.49 11.59
N ILE A 145 4.00 20.29 10.99
CA ILE A 145 3.01 19.81 10.02
C ILE A 145 3.71 19.26 8.78
N VAL A 146 4.71 19.96 8.22
CA VAL A 146 5.46 19.52 7.04
C VAL A 146 6.26 18.25 7.34
N ALA A 147 6.96 18.18 8.47
CA ALA A 147 7.75 17.01 8.85
C ALA A 147 6.87 15.77 9.06
N ALA A 148 5.78 15.91 9.85
CA ALA A 148 4.83 14.82 10.09
C ALA A 148 4.14 14.38 8.80
N SER A 149 3.67 15.33 7.99
CA SER A 149 3.05 15.02 6.71
C SER A 149 4.04 14.42 5.71
N GLY A 150 5.33 14.79 5.74
CA GLY A 150 6.39 14.16 4.94
C GLY A 150 6.58 12.68 5.27
N VAL A 151 6.59 12.33 6.56
CA VAL A 151 6.62 10.93 7.03
C VAL A 151 5.40 10.16 6.54
N ILE A 152 4.20 10.74 6.68
CA ILE A 152 2.95 10.14 6.16
C ILE A 152 3.01 9.96 4.63
N GLY A 153 3.50 10.96 3.90
CA GLY A 153 3.67 10.93 2.45
C GLY A 153 4.57 9.79 1.98
N ARG A 154 5.61 9.47 2.75
CA ARG A 154 6.47 8.30 2.48
C ARG A 154 5.69 6.99 2.59
N PHE A 155 4.87 6.81 3.62
CA PHE A 155 4.04 5.61 3.75
C PHE A 155 3.02 5.49 2.61
N LEU A 156 2.40 6.61 2.23
CA LEU A 156 1.48 6.66 1.09
C LEU A 156 2.19 6.31 -0.23
N TYR A 157 3.38 6.90 -0.48
CA TYR A 157 4.16 6.65 -1.69
C TYR A 157 4.50 5.17 -1.89
N VAL A 158 4.97 4.49 -0.84
CA VAL A 158 5.33 3.07 -0.90
C VAL A 158 4.10 2.20 -1.19
N ARG A 159 2.94 2.58 -0.65
CA ARG A 159 1.69 1.83 -0.83
C ARG A 159 1.11 2.01 -2.24
N VAL A 160 1.08 3.23 -2.75
CA VAL A 160 0.40 3.56 -4.02
C VAL A 160 1.21 3.10 -5.24
N ASN A 161 2.48 3.49 -5.34
CA ASN A 161 3.22 3.42 -6.61
C ASN A 161 3.55 1.99 -7.07
N ARG A 162 3.67 1.03 -6.15
CA ARG A 162 3.96 -0.37 -6.49
C ARG A 162 2.71 -1.27 -6.47
N GLY A 163 1.67 -0.86 -5.77
CA GLY A 163 0.46 -1.67 -5.59
C GLY A 163 -0.47 -1.61 -6.79
N LEU A 164 -0.77 -0.40 -7.28
CA LEU A 164 -1.83 -0.23 -8.27
C LEU A 164 -1.54 -0.94 -9.60
N VAL A 165 -0.32 -0.79 -10.13
CA VAL A 165 0.07 -1.44 -11.40
C VAL A 165 0.06 -2.96 -11.26
N ALA A 166 0.61 -3.49 -10.17
CA ALA A 166 0.61 -4.93 -9.91
C ALA A 166 -0.81 -5.51 -9.79
N GLU A 167 -1.70 -4.81 -9.08
CA GLU A 167 -3.09 -5.25 -8.90
C GLU A 167 -3.93 -5.11 -10.18
N ARG A 168 -3.68 -4.07 -11.00
CA ARG A 168 -4.29 -3.94 -12.33
C ARG A 168 -3.87 -5.09 -13.26
N ASN A 169 -2.57 -5.44 -13.26
CA ASN A 169 -2.06 -6.56 -14.04
C ASN A 169 -2.66 -7.89 -13.55
N ALA A 170 -2.75 -8.09 -12.23
CA ALA A 170 -3.36 -9.28 -11.65
C ALA A 170 -4.85 -9.40 -12.01
N LEU A 171 -5.59 -8.29 -12.00
CA LEU A 171 -6.99 -8.26 -12.44
C LEU A 171 -7.11 -8.61 -13.93
N GLY A 172 -6.25 -8.05 -14.77
CA GLY A 172 -6.21 -8.35 -16.22
C GLY A 172 -5.93 -9.83 -16.51
N GLU A 173 -5.02 -10.45 -15.76
CA GLU A 173 -4.74 -11.89 -15.89
C GLU A 173 -5.94 -12.75 -15.47
N LEU A 174 -6.61 -12.41 -14.35
CA LEU A 174 -7.84 -13.09 -13.94
C LEU A 174 -8.96 -12.94 -14.99
N ARG A 175 -9.06 -11.76 -15.62
CA ARG A 175 -10.03 -11.48 -16.69
C ARG A 175 -9.79 -12.37 -17.92
N ARG A 176 -8.52 -12.52 -18.33
CA ARG A 176 -8.11 -13.46 -19.39
C ARG A 176 -8.39 -14.91 -19.05
N GLN A 177 -8.18 -15.32 -17.79
CA GLN A 177 -8.45 -16.70 -17.34
C GLN A 177 -9.94 -17.03 -17.32
N MET A 178 -10.79 -16.05 -16.94
CA MET A 178 -12.24 -16.21 -16.93
C MET A 178 -12.88 -16.11 -18.32
N GLY A 179 -12.12 -15.69 -19.35
CA GLY A 179 -12.60 -15.54 -20.72
C GLY A 179 -13.51 -14.32 -20.90
N PHE A 180 -13.30 -13.26 -20.12
CA PHE A 180 -14.08 -12.02 -20.23
C PHE A 180 -13.59 -11.08 -21.35
N ASP A 181 -12.44 -11.38 -21.97
CA ASP A 181 -11.83 -10.59 -23.06
C ASP A 181 -12.30 -11.00 -24.47
N GLY A 182 -13.28 -11.90 -24.58
CA GLY A 182 -13.89 -12.28 -25.87
C GLY A 182 -13.10 -13.31 -26.70
N GLU A 183 -11.81 -13.54 -26.41
CA GLU A 183 -10.97 -14.53 -27.13
C GLU A 183 -11.30 -15.99 -26.81
N ARG A 184 -11.97 -16.27 -25.67
CA ARG A 184 -12.34 -17.62 -25.23
C ARG A 184 -13.78 -17.65 -24.74
N ARG A 185 -14.44 -18.81 -24.83
CA ARG A 185 -15.77 -19.03 -24.25
C ARG A 185 -15.71 -18.73 -22.75
N SER A 186 -16.39 -17.66 -22.33
CA SER A 186 -16.45 -17.21 -20.94
C SER A 186 -16.77 -18.36 -20.01
N MET A 187 -16.05 -18.47 -18.88
CA MET A 187 -16.38 -19.47 -17.86
C MET A 187 -17.82 -19.30 -17.34
N LEU A 188 -18.38 -18.08 -17.44
CA LEU A 188 -19.75 -17.75 -17.07
C LEU A 188 -20.71 -17.74 -18.28
N TRP A 189 -20.38 -18.42 -19.37
CA TRP A 189 -21.25 -18.49 -20.56
C TRP A 189 -22.68 -18.99 -20.24
N PHE A 190 -22.82 -19.81 -19.20
CA PHE A 190 -24.11 -20.34 -18.72
C PHE A 190 -24.90 -19.35 -17.85
N ALA A 191 -24.31 -18.21 -17.50
CA ALA A 191 -24.90 -17.18 -16.65
C ALA A 191 -24.57 -15.78 -17.20
N PRO A 192 -25.10 -15.40 -18.39
CA PRO A 192 -24.78 -14.13 -19.05
C PRO A 192 -25.14 -12.91 -18.19
N GLN A 193 -26.25 -12.98 -17.44
CA GLN A 193 -26.67 -11.93 -16.50
C GLN A 193 -25.64 -11.68 -15.39
N VAL A 194 -24.92 -12.72 -14.96
CA VAL A 194 -23.88 -12.60 -13.93
C VAL A 194 -22.64 -11.96 -14.52
N GLN A 195 -22.26 -12.35 -15.74
CA GLN A 195 -21.14 -11.75 -16.46
C GLN A 195 -21.38 -10.24 -16.71
N GLU A 196 -22.58 -9.87 -17.15
CA GLU A 196 -22.95 -8.46 -17.36
C GLU A 196 -22.93 -7.66 -16.05
N SER A 197 -23.45 -8.22 -14.96
CA SER A 197 -23.40 -7.59 -13.64
C SER A 197 -21.96 -7.38 -13.14
N LEU A 198 -21.06 -8.32 -13.42
CA LEU A 198 -19.64 -8.21 -13.08
C LEU A 198 -18.94 -7.14 -13.92
N ASN A 199 -19.19 -7.11 -15.23
CA ASN A 199 -18.62 -6.10 -16.13
C ASN A 199 -19.12 -4.68 -15.79
N ALA A 200 -20.42 -4.53 -15.51
CA ALA A 200 -21.00 -3.26 -15.08
C ALA A 200 -20.40 -2.79 -13.74
N PHE A 201 -20.13 -3.72 -12.82
CA PHE A 201 -19.47 -3.41 -11.56
C PHE A 201 -17.99 -3.03 -11.76
N GLU A 202 -17.24 -3.76 -12.59
CA GLU A 202 -15.86 -3.41 -12.94
C GLU A 202 -15.79 -2.01 -13.58
N ALA A 203 -16.66 -1.71 -14.55
CA ALA A 203 -16.72 -0.40 -15.20
C ALA A 203 -17.07 0.72 -14.21
N ASP A 204 -18.11 0.55 -13.38
CA ASP A 204 -18.48 1.52 -12.33
C ASP A 204 -17.31 1.82 -11.39
N VAL A 205 -16.52 0.81 -11.04
CA VAL A 205 -15.46 0.91 -10.03
C VAL A 205 -14.13 1.39 -10.61
N VAL A 206 -13.71 0.86 -11.76
CA VAL A 206 -12.42 1.14 -12.38
C VAL A 206 -12.46 2.45 -13.17
N GLU A 207 -13.53 2.68 -13.94
CA GLU A 207 -13.64 3.85 -14.82
C GLU A 207 -13.95 5.12 -14.01
N ARG A 208 -14.88 5.05 -13.06
CA ARG A 208 -15.18 6.17 -12.14
C ARG A 208 -14.18 6.30 -10.98
N GLY A 209 -13.42 5.24 -10.71
CA GLY A 209 -12.25 5.27 -9.84
C GLY A 209 -11.03 5.91 -10.50
N SER A 210 -10.98 5.97 -11.84
CA SER A 210 -9.90 6.60 -12.58
C SER A 210 -9.87 8.12 -12.35
N VAL A 211 -8.66 8.68 -12.46
CA VAL A 211 -8.28 10.07 -12.12
C VAL A 211 -9.14 11.14 -12.82
N LYS A 212 -9.90 10.79 -13.86
CA LYS A 212 -10.71 11.73 -14.66
C LYS A 212 -12.11 12.04 -14.13
N ALA A 213 -12.67 11.25 -13.21
CA ALA A 213 -14.01 11.50 -12.66
C ALA A 213 -13.95 12.48 -11.48
N GLY A 214 -14.48 13.69 -11.69
CA GLY A 214 -14.28 14.88 -10.86
C GLY A 214 -14.86 14.89 -9.43
N ALA A 215 -14.43 15.94 -8.72
CA ALA A 215 -15.01 16.60 -7.55
C ALA A 215 -15.36 15.76 -6.29
N GLY A 216 -14.43 15.77 -5.33
CA GLY A 216 -14.68 16.03 -3.89
C GLY A 216 -15.34 14.95 -3.03
N ARG A 217 -16.42 14.30 -3.46
CA ARG A 217 -17.25 13.41 -2.61
C ARG A 217 -17.30 11.94 -3.07
N HIS A 218 -16.83 11.65 -4.28
CA HIS A 218 -16.89 10.30 -4.84
C HIS A 218 -15.92 9.32 -4.17
N TRP A 219 -14.75 9.77 -3.70
CA TRP A 219 -13.76 8.88 -3.08
C TRP A 219 -14.17 8.37 -1.69
N LEU A 220 -14.86 9.18 -0.88
CA LEU A 220 -15.44 8.74 0.40
C LEU A 220 -16.49 7.64 0.18
N ARG A 221 -17.33 7.82 -0.85
CA ARG A 221 -18.31 6.81 -1.27
C ARG A 221 -17.62 5.54 -1.79
N LEU A 222 -16.49 5.67 -2.49
CA LEU A 222 -15.68 4.53 -2.92
C LEU A 222 -15.06 3.76 -1.74
N LEU A 223 -14.72 4.42 -0.63
CA LEU A 223 -14.18 3.75 0.55
C LEU A 223 -15.27 3.15 1.46
N LEU A 224 -16.41 3.82 1.61
CA LEU A 224 -17.46 3.43 2.57
C LEU A 224 -18.59 2.61 1.94
N VAL A 225 -19.02 2.91 0.72
CA VAL A 225 -20.22 2.33 0.08
C VAL A 225 -19.89 1.15 -0.84
N LEU A 226 -18.73 1.17 -1.50
CA LEU A 226 -18.31 0.04 -2.34
C LEU A 226 -18.12 -1.29 -1.61
N PRO A 227 -17.55 -1.38 -0.38
CA PRO A 227 -17.45 -2.67 0.29
C PRO A 227 -18.83 -3.28 0.59
N VAL A 228 -19.82 -2.44 0.90
CA VAL A 228 -21.20 -2.88 1.16
C VAL A 228 -21.92 -3.29 -0.14
N ARG A 229 -21.80 -2.47 -1.21
CA ARG A 229 -22.41 -2.77 -2.51
C ARG A 229 -21.75 -3.98 -3.20
N SER A 230 -20.44 -4.14 -3.09
CA SER A 230 -19.72 -5.30 -3.60
C SER A 230 -20.13 -6.58 -2.85
N TRP A 231 -20.43 -6.50 -1.56
CA TRP A 231 -20.94 -7.62 -0.79
C TRP A 231 -22.32 -8.08 -1.28
N SER A 232 -23.24 -7.15 -1.55
CA SER A 232 -24.59 -7.49 -2.05
C SER A 232 -24.56 -8.05 -3.48
N VAL A 233 -23.80 -7.45 -4.39
CA VAL A 233 -23.60 -7.95 -5.76
C VAL A 233 -22.96 -9.34 -5.74
N ARG A 234 -21.98 -9.58 -4.86
CA ARG A 234 -21.36 -10.89 -4.68
C ARG A 234 -22.35 -11.96 -4.20
N LEU A 235 -23.22 -11.63 -3.24
CA LEU A 235 -24.25 -12.56 -2.75
C LEU A 235 -25.27 -12.90 -3.83
N LYS A 236 -25.68 -11.91 -4.65
CA LYS A 236 -26.59 -12.11 -5.78
C LYS A 236 -25.95 -12.99 -6.86
N ALA A 237 -24.73 -12.66 -7.30
CA ALA A 237 -23.97 -13.48 -8.25
C ALA A 237 -23.74 -14.93 -7.77
N GLN A 238 -23.53 -15.13 -6.46
CA GLN A 238 -23.45 -16.48 -5.88
C GLN A 238 -24.78 -17.23 -5.86
N ARG A 239 -25.93 -16.54 -5.72
CA ARG A 239 -27.25 -17.18 -5.87
C ARG A 239 -27.48 -17.57 -7.33
N ASP A 240 -27.22 -16.67 -8.26
CA ASP A 240 -27.53 -16.85 -9.68
C ASP A 240 -26.67 -17.97 -10.31
N ILE A 241 -25.37 -18.03 -9.98
CA ILE A 241 -24.49 -19.15 -10.38
C ILE A 241 -24.98 -20.48 -9.79
N ARG A 242 -25.45 -20.50 -8.55
CA ARG A 242 -25.97 -21.73 -7.93
C ARG A 242 -27.23 -22.22 -8.63
N LEU A 243 -28.10 -21.31 -9.04
CA LEU A 243 -29.33 -21.62 -9.78
C LEU A 243 -29.00 -22.13 -11.19
N ALA A 244 -28.15 -21.42 -11.94
CA ALA A 244 -27.76 -21.82 -13.29
C ALA A 244 -27.04 -23.19 -13.32
N LEU A 245 -26.15 -23.45 -12.35
CA LEU A 245 -25.50 -24.77 -12.22
C LEU A 245 -26.47 -25.90 -11.85
N ARG A 246 -27.57 -25.62 -11.13
CA ARG A 246 -28.60 -26.62 -10.84
C ARG A 246 -29.42 -26.97 -12.07
N VAL A 247 -29.73 -25.99 -12.93
CA VAL A 247 -30.43 -26.22 -14.20
C VAL A 247 -29.58 -27.09 -15.11
N LEU A 248 -28.31 -26.72 -15.32
CA LEU A 248 -27.34 -27.52 -16.08
C LEU A 248 -27.14 -28.93 -15.53
N ALA A 249 -27.09 -29.09 -14.21
CA ALA A 249 -26.93 -30.41 -13.60
C ALA A 249 -28.15 -31.32 -13.84
N ARG A 250 -29.35 -30.75 -13.96
CA ARG A 250 -30.56 -31.51 -14.33
C ARG A 250 -30.55 -31.89 -15.80
N GLU A 251 -30.15 -30.98 -16.68
CA GLU A 251 -30.06 -31.24 -18.13
C GLU A 251 -29.00 -32.28 -18.49
N GLN A 252 -27.87 -32.30 -17.78
CA GLN A 252 -26.75 -33.22 -18.03
C GLN A 252 -26.66 -34.39 -17.04
N ASN A 253 -27.67 -34.59 -16.19
CA ASN A 253 -27.71 -35.66 -15.18
C ASN A 253 -26.44 -35.78 -14.32
N TRP A 254 -25.93 -34.66 -13.83
CA TRP A 254 -24.71 -34.66 -13.01
C TRP A 254 -24.95 -35.28 -11.63
N GLN A 255 -23.98 -36.08 -11.18
CA GLN A 255 -23.95 -36.57 -9.80
C GLN A 255 -23.82 -35.41 -8.81
N GLY A 256 -24.47 -35.54 -7.64
CA GLY A 256 -24.49 -34.50 -6.60
C GLY A 256 -23.12 -34.14 -6.01
N SER A 257 -22.11 -35.00 -6.17
CA SER A 257 -20.70 -34.73 -5.84
C SER A 257 -20.06 -33.76 -6.84
N LEU A 258 -20.24 -34.00 -8.14
CA LEU A 258 -19.72 -33.17 -9.22
C LEU A 258 -20.33 -31.76 -9.23
N LEU A 259 -21.64 -31.64 -8.98
CA LEU A 259 -22.31 -30.34 -8.84
C LEU A 259 -21.71 -29.52 -7.69
N ARG A 260 -21.47 -30.15 -6.52
CA ARG A 260 -20.85 -29.49 -5.37
C ARG A 260 -19.42 -29.04 -5.67
N GLN A 261 -18.64 -29.85 -6.39
CA GLN A 261 -17.29 -29.49 -6.81
C GLN A 261 -17.29 -28.29 -7.77
N ARG A 262 -18.15 -28.30 -8.81
CA ARG A 262 -18.28 -27.21 -9.78
C ARG A 262 -18.78 -25.92 -9.12
N GLN A 263 -19.74 -25.99 -8.21
CA GLN A 263 -20.20 -24.83 -7.43
C GLN A 263 -19.09 -24.23 -6.57
N ARG A 264 -18.27 -25.07 -5.91
CA ARG A 264 -17.13 -24.61 -5.10
C ARG A 264 -16.08 -23.92 -5.98
N GLN A 265 -15.79 -24.47 -7.15
CA GLN A 265 -14.84 -23.89 -8.10
C GLN A 265 -15.33 -22.53 -8.62
N ALA A 266 -16.57 -22.45 -9.12
CA ALA A 266 -17.16 -21.20 -9.60
C ALA A 266 -17.20 -20.12 -8.50
N ARG A 267 -17.56 -20.51 -7.27
CA ARG A 267 -17.54 -19.61 -6.11
C ARG A 267 -16.14 -19.08 -5.81
N ARG A 268 -15.10 -19.93 -5.86
CA ARG A 268 -13.71 -19.51 -5.60
C ARG A 268 -13.22 -18.52 -6.66
N SER A 269 -13.47 -18.79 -7.94
CA SER A 269 -13.09 -17.88 -9.02
C SER A 269 -13.81 -16.53 -8.91
N LEU A 270 -15.12 -16.55 -8.65
CA LEU A 270 -15.92 -15.34 -8.45
C LEU A 270 -15.39 -14.50 -7.28
N VAL A 271 -15.14 -15.13 -6.13
CA VAL A 271 -14.60 -14.42 -4.94
C VAL A 271 -13.23 -13.83 -5.23
N SER A 272 -12.36 -14.57 -5.92
CA SER A 272 -11.01 -14.11 -6.26
C SER A 272 -11.07 -12.90 -7.19
N TYR A 273 -11.94 -12.92 -8.19
CA TYR A 273 -12.16 -11.78 -9.10
C TYR A 273 -12.72 -10.55 -8.35
N PHE A 274 -13.75 -10.71 -7.50
CA PHE A 274 -14.27 -9.59 -6.71
C PHE A 274 -13.22 -8.97 -5.78
N VAL A 275 -12.39 -9.80 -5.15
CA VAL A 275 -11.28 -9.32 -4.30
C VAL A 275 -10.27 -8.55 -5.15
N ALA A 276 -9.91 -9.03 -6.34
CA ALA A 276 -9.00 -8.33 -7.24
C ALA A 276 -9.57 -6.97 -7.69
N VAL A 277 -10.83 -6.91 -8.14
CA VAL A 277 -11.50 -5.65 -8.49
C VAL A 277 -11.49 -4.68 -7.31
N MET A 278 -11.82 -5.15 -6.11
CA MET A 278 -11.85 -4.29 -4.93
C MET A 278 -10.47 -3.81 -4.51
N ARG A 279 -9.42 -4.62 -4.66
CA ARG A 279 -8.05 -4.17 -4.44
C ARG A 279 -7.69 -3.04 -5.39
N VAL A 280 -7.94 -3.21 -6.69
CA VAL A 280 -7.70 -2.15 -7.69
C VAL A 280 -8.45 -0.86 -7.32
N ALA A 281 -9.71 -0.97 -6.91
CA ALA A 281 -10.52 0.15 -6.47
C ALA A 281 -9.93 0.89 -5.27
N LEU A 282 -9.57 0.14 -4.22
CA LEU A 282 -8.98 0.70 -3.00
C LEU A 282 -7.62 1.34 -3.30
N PHE A 283 -6.80 0.74 -4.15
CA PHE A 283 -5.52 1.34 -4.56
C PHE A 283 -5.71 2.63 -5.36
N ALA A 284 -6.71 2.69 -6.25
CA ALA A 284 -7.06 3.94 -6.94
C ALA A 284 -7.55 5.02 -5.96
N ALA A 285 -8.29 4.64 -4.92
CA ALA A 285 -8.66 5.57 -3.85
C ALA A 285 -7.43 6.10 -3.08
N TRP A 286 -6.47 5.23 -2.75
CA TRP A 286 -5.21 5.63 -2.12
C TRP A 286 -4.36 6.56 -3.00
N GLU A 287 -4.38 6.38 -4.33
CA GLU A 287 -3.73 7.29 -5.27
C GLU A 287 -4.30 8.72 -5.18
N ARG A 288 -5.63 8.84 -5.00
CA ARG A 288 -6.27 10.15 -4.77
C ARG A 288 -5.87 10.77 -3.44
N VAL A 289 -5.83 9.99 -2.36
CA VAL A 289 -5.34 10.46 -1.06
C VAL A 289 -3.90 10.99 -1.18
N PHE A 290 -3.05 10.28 -1.94
CA PHE A 290 -1.69 10.71 -2.21
C PHE A 290 -1.62 12.00 -3.05
N ALA A 291 -2.51 12.16 -4.04
CA ALA A 291 -2.61 13.39 -4.82
C ALA A 291 -3.06 14.59 -3.94
N LEU A 292 -4.07 14.40 -3.09
CA LEU A 292 -4.53 15.42 -2.14
C LEU A 292 -3.43 15.77 -1.12
N TRP A 293 -2.68 14.76 -0.67
CA TRP A 293 -1.58 14.98 0.27
C TRP A 293 -0.54 15.97 -0.28
N HIS A 294 -0.13 15.83 -1.54
CA HIS A 294 0.78 16.81 -2.15
C HIS A 294 0.20 18.22 -2.19
N VAL A 295 -1.09 18.35 -2.53
CA VAL A 295 -1.79 19.66 -2.58
C VAL A 295 -1.83 20.31 -1.20
N ALA A 296 -2.03 19.54 -0.13
CA ALA A 296 -2.01 20.06 1.23
C ALA A 296 -0.58 20.34 1.73
N HIS A 297 0.39 19.50 1.40
CA HIS A 297 1.78 19.60 1.91
C HIS A 297 2.50 20.84 1.36
N ILE A 298 2.36 21.14 0.07
CA ILE A 298 3.13 22.21 -0.61
C ILE A 298 2.87 23.62 0.00
N PRO A 299 1.63 24.06 0.26
CA PRO A 299 1.36 25.34 0.91
C PRO A 299 2.06 25.51 2.27
N PHE A 300 2.07 24.46 3.10
CA PHE A 300 2.77 24.53 4.39
C PHE A 300 4.28 24.64 4.25
N VAL A 301 4.87 24.07 3.19
CA VAL A 301 6.29 24.27 2.88
C VAL A 301 6.56 25.75 2.57
N PHE A 302 5.73 26.39 1.76
CA PHE A 302 5.89 27.83 1.48
C PHE A 302 5.72 28.68 2.74
N LEU A 303 4.70 28.39 3.55
CA LEU A 303 4.48 29.09 4.82
C LEU A 303 5.68 28.94 5.76
N LEU A 304 6.23 27.72 5.87
CA LEU A 304 7.43 27.44 6.65
C LEU A 304 8.64 28.23 6.17
N VAL A 305 8.88 28.27 4.86
CA VAL A 305 10.02 29.01 4.29
C VAL A 305 9.88 30.51 4.58
N ILE A 306 8.70 31.08 4.34
CA ILE A 306 8.46 32.51 4.58
C ILE A 306 8.61 32.83 6.08
N ALA A 307 7.93 32.08 6.96
CA ALA A 307 8.00 32.30 8.39
C ALA A 307 9.44 32.10 8.94
N GLY A 308 10.17 31.12 8.42
CA GLY A 308 11.57 30.87 8.78
C GLY A 308 12.50 32.02 8.37
N VAL A 309 12.36 32.54 7.15
CA VAL A 309 13.14 33.71 6.69
C VAL A 309 12.82 34.94 7.53
N VAL A 310 11.53 35.22 7.76
CA VAL A 310 11.10 36.35 8.60
C VAL A 310 11.61 36.18 10.04
N HIS A 311 11.65 34.95 10.56
CA HIS A 311 12.18 34.67 11.89
C HIS A 311 13.67 35.01 12.00
N VAL A 312 14.48 34.55 11.04
CA VAL A 312 15.92 34.86 11.02
C VAL A 312 16.16 36.36 10.90
N ILE A 313 15.44 37.05 10.02
CA ILE A 313 15.56 38.51 9.86
C ILE A 313 15.16 39.22 11.16
N ALA A 314 14.03 38.86 11.76
CA ALA A 314 13.55 39.51 12.98
C ALA A 314 14.52 39.36 14.16
N VAL A 315 15.18 38.21 14.29
CA VAL A 315 16.18 37.95 15.35
C VAL A 315 17.50 38.69 15.12
N HIS A 316 17.86 39.04 13.87
CA HIS A 316 19.11 39.77 13.58
C HIS A 316 18.91 41.28 13.40
N ALA A 317 17.66 41.74 13.22
CA ALA A 317 17.32 43.14 13.04
C ALA A 317 17.01 43.87 14.36
N TYR A 318 16.72 43.13 15.43
CA TYR A 318 16.47 43.62 16.80
C TYR A 318 17.51 43.05 17.75
#